data_AF-A0A485KIC8-F1
#
_entry.id   AF-A0A485KIC8-F1
#
_cell.length_a   1.000
_cell.length_b   1.000
_cell.length_c   1.000
_cell.angle_alpha   90.00
_cell.angle_beta   90.00
_cell.angle_gamma   90.00
#
_symmetry.space_group_name_H-M   'P 1'
#
loop_
_entity.id
_entity.type
_entity.pdbx_description
1 polymer ?
#
loop_
_entity_poly.entity_id
_entity_poly.type
_entity_poly.pdbx_seq_one_letter_code
_entity_poly.pdbx_strand_id
1 'polypeptide(L)'
;MQQGGAALDLEERLSYIQSGVNPKEDLQDGYDGVKTPVELEDGALVEGGALDLFSREALALFCQYGAIGVIYNMIPSLEYPIFNVYLNMEGYQVSSYKILVVLGWSYKVFFGMLTDCFPMFGYRRKSWILIGWTVAMVCLAIMAFSDLGAPFCNREADEKYAKYCGKPLAKVPQEVKDANFNLYAPDVGAKFIMLSMVVSFGYV
;
A
#
# COMPACT_ATOMS: atom_id res chain seq x y z
N MET A 1 4.63 -48.81 52.92
CA MET A 1 5.30 -47.68 52.25
C MET A 1 6.68 -48.10 51.76
N GLN A 2 6.78 -48.92 50.69
CA GLN A 2 8.08 -49.27 50.11
C GLN A 2 7.93 -49.82 48.67
N GLN A 3 7.21 -49.10 47.80
CA GLN A 3 7.12 -49.43 46.37
C GLN A 3 7.53 -48.29 45.43
N GLY A 4 7.80 -47.07 45.96
CA GLY A 4 8.19 -45.91 45.13
C GLY A 4 9.69 -45.79 44.84
N GLY A 5 10.57 -46.37 45.69
CA GLY A 5 12.03 -46.19 45.56
C GLY A 5 12.68 -47.05 44.49
N ALA A 6 12.16 -48.27 44.24
CA ALA A 6 12.74 -49.20 43.28
C ALA A 6 12.48 -48.81 41.82
N ALA A 7 11.37 -48.12 41.55
CA ALA A 7 11.03 -47.65 40.21
C ALA A 7 11.90 -46.46 39.79
N LEU A 8 12.13 -45.52 40.72
CA LEU A 8 12.98 -44.35 40.49
C LEU A 8 14.46 -44.72 40.31
N ASP A 9 14.98 -45.69 41.08
CA ASP A 9 16.35 -46.20 40.93
C ASP A 9 16.52 -46.98 39.61
N LEU A 10 15.45 -47.59 39.08
CA LEU A 10 15.46 -48.23 37.76
C LEU A 10 15.51 -47.20 36.61
N GLU A 11 14.75 -46.12 36.72
CA GLU A 11 14.76 -45.03 35.73
C GLU A 11 16.10 -44.30 35.71
N GLU A 12 16.70 -44.04 36.88
CA GLU A 12 17.99 -43.37 36.98
C GLU A 12 19.11 -44.24 36.38
N ARG A 13 19.10 -45.56 36.65
CA ARG A 13 20.05 -46.52 36.05
C ARG A 13 19.88 -46.70 34.54
N LEU A 14 18.65 -46.60 34.02
CA LEU A 14 18.40 -46.64 32.57
C LEU A 14 18.97 -45.40 31.87
N SER A 15 18.84 -44.22 32.48
CA SER A 15 19.41 -42.98 31.95
C SER A 15 20.95 -42.98 31.96
N TYR A 16 21.56 -43.61 32.97
CA TYR A 16 23.03 -43.72 33.07
C TYR A 16 23.61 -44.71 32.05
N ILE A 17 22.90 -45.80 31.75
CA ILE A 17 23.29 -46.76 30.71
C ILE A 17 23.15 -46.14 29.31
N GLN A 18 22.13 -45.31 29.06
CA GLN A 18 21.99 -44.61 27.77
C GLN A 18 23.02 -43.48 27.56
N SER A 19 23.55 -42.88 28.63
CA SER A 19 24.56 -41.82 28.54
C SER A 19 26.01 -42.34 28.51
N GLY A 20 26.25 -43.55 29.03
CA GLY A 20 27.58 -44.19 29.08
C GLY A 20 27.94 -45.03 27.86
N VAL A 21 26.98 -45.38 26.99
CA VAL A 21 27.27 -46.08 25.74
C VAL A 21 27.64 -45.03 24.69
N ASN A 22 28.93 -44.92 24.39
CA ASN A 22 29.38 -44.45 23.08
C ASN A 22 29.28 -45.64 22.12
N PRO A 23 28.29 -45.73 21.21
CA PRO A 23 28.51 -46.39 19.95
C PRO A 23 29.23 -45.37 19.06
N LYS A 24 30.54 -45.31 19.21
CA LYS A 24 31.37 -45.03 18.05
C LYS A 24 31.15 -46.25 17.16
N GLU A 25 30.64 -46.02 15.95
CA GLU A 25 30.31 -47.00 14.90
C GLU A 25 28.82 -47.44 14.95
N ASP A 26 28.09 -47.08 13.89
CA ASP A 26 26.84 -47.69 13.37
C ASP A 26 25.44 -47.05 13.59
N LEU A 27 25.30 -45.79 14.05
CA LEU A 27 23.98 -45.14 14.18
C LEU A 27 23.88 -43.70 13.61
N GLN A 28 24.57 -43.43 12.50
CA GLN A 28 24.54 -42.11 11.85
C GLN A 28 23.19 -41.76 11.17
N ASP A 29 22.24 -42.69 11.06
CA ASP A 29 21.08 -42.53 10.15
C ASP A 29 19.71 -42.43 10.84
N GLY A 30 19.63 -42.53 12.18
CA GLY A 30 18.35 -42.70 12.88
C GLY A 30 17.83 -41.51 13.69
N TYR A 31 18.70 -40.58 14.10
CA TYR A 31 18.34 -39.53 15.07
C TYR A 31 18.45 -38.09 14.53
N ASP A 32 18.95 -37.92 13.29
CA ASP A 32 18.93 -36.63 12.62
C ASP A 32 17.57 -36.30 11.98
N GLY A 33 16.67 -37.30 11.85
CA GLY A 33 15.30 -37.10 11.35
C GLY A 33 14.29 -36.55 12.37
N VAL A 34 14.67 -36.41 13.66
CA VAL A 34 13.80 -35.93 14.75
C VAL A 34 14.23 -34.56 15.29
N LYS A 35 15.41 -34.07 14.90
CA LYS A 35 15.72 -32.64 15.05
C LYS A 35 14.76 -31.91 14.11
N THR A 36 13.97 -30.99 14.67
CA THR A 36 13.19 -29.92 14.02
C THR A 36 12.97 -30.11 12.52
N PRO A 37 11.72 -30.22 12.01
CA PRO A 37 11.47 -30.48 10.60
C PRO A 37 12.36 -29.58 9.74
N VAL A 38 13.36 -30.15 9.08
CA VAL A 38 14.37 -29.40 8.32
C VAL A 38 13.69 -28.65 7.16
N GLU A 39 12.50 -29.08 6.76
CA GLU A 39 11.60 -28.38 5.83
C GLU A 39 10.98 -27.07 6.37
N LEU A 40 11.03 -26.80 7.68
CA LEU A 40 10.52 -25.55 8.26
C LEU A 40 11.62 -24.51 8.49
N GLU A 41 12.91 -24.86 8.35
CA GLU A 41 14.03 -23.91 8.40
C GLU A 41 14.33 -23.28 7.03
N ASP A 42 13.70 -23.73 5.94
CA ASP A 42 13.74 -23.05 4.64
C ASP A 42 12.68 -21.94 4.55
N GLY A 43 12.59 -21.14 5.62
CA GLY A 43 12.28 -19.70 5.66
C GLY A 43 11.06 -19.11 4.94
N ALA A 44 10.23 -19.87 4.22
CA ALA A 44 9.15 -19.34 3.42
C ALA A 44 7.95 -20.29 3.38
N LEU A 45 6.75 -19.73 3.62
CA LEU A 45 5.47 -20.44 3.43
C LEU A 45 5.13 -20.72 1.95
N VAL A 46 6.06 -20.43 1.03
CA VAL A 46 5.93 -20.53 -0.42
C VAL A 46 7.28 -20.99 -0.97
N GLU A 47 7.27 -21.97 -1.88
CA GLU A 47 8.46 -22.37 -2.62
C GLU A 47 9.07 -21.17 -3.36
N GLY A 48 10.32 -20.84 -3.05
CA GLY A 48 11.04 -19.74 -3.66
C GLY A 48 12.17 -19.26 -2.77
N GLY A 49 13.40 -19.75 -3.04
CA GLY A 49 14.60 -19.27 -2.37
C GLY A 49 14.85 -17.78 -2.62
N ALA A 50 15.93 -17.24 -2.04
CA ALA A 50 16.30 -15.84 -2.23
C ALA A 50 16.43 -15.48 -3.71
N LEU A 51 15.71 -14.45 -4.15
CA LEU A 51 15.86 -13.88 -5.49
C LEU A 51 17.25 -13.25 -5.63
N ASP A 52 17.92 -13.51 -6.75
CA ASP A 52 19.13 -12.78 -7.11
C ASP A 52 18.80 -11.29 -7.32
N LEU A 53 19.57 -10.40 -6.70
CA LEU A 53 19.31 -8.95 -6.69
C LEU A 53 19.39 -8.33 -8.08
N PHE A 54 20.16 -8.93 -8.99
CA PHE A 54 20.30 -8.48 -10.38
C PHE A 54 19.41 -9.25 -11.37
N SER A 55 18.54 -10.12 -10.86
CA SER A 55 17.52 -10.77 -11.68
C SER A 55 16.52 -9.75 -12.23
N ARG A 56 15.90 -10.08 -13.37
CA ARG A 56 14.81 -9.27 -13.94
C ARG A 56 13.61 -9.15 -12.99
N GLU A 57 13.41 -10.17 -12.16
CA GLU A 57 12.33 -10.24 -11.19
C GLU A 57 12.57 -9.28 -10.02
N ALA A 58 13.79 -9.23 -9.49
CA ALA A 58 14.19 -8.25 -8.49
C ALA A 58 14.09 -6.82 -9.03
N LEU A 59 14.55 -6.57 -10.26
CA LEU A 59 14.42 -5.26 -10.90
C LEU A 59 12.95 -4.83 -11.04
N ALA A 60 12.06 -5.74 -11.45
CA ALA A 60 10.63 -5.44 -11.55
C ALA A 60 10.02 -5.05 -10.19
N LEU A 61 10.42 -5.75 -9.11
CA LEU A 61 10.00 -5.41 -7.75
C LEU A 61 10.52 -4.02 -7.32
N PHE A 62 11.78 -3.70 -7.62
CA PHE A 62 12.32 -2.37 -7.32
C PHE A 62 11.61 -1.26 -8.10
N CYS A 63 11.35 -1.47 -9.40
CA CYS A 63 10.58 -0.53 -10.22
C CYS A 63 9.16 -0.33 -9.66
N GLN A 64 8.50 -1.41 -9.23
CA GLN A 64 7.17 -1.33 -8.61
C GLN A 64 7.21 -0.50 -7.32
N TYR A 65 8.16 -0.75 -6.41
CA TYR A 65 8.31 0.03 -5.19
C TYR A 65 8.64 1.50 -5.47
N GLY A 66 9.48 1.77 -6.47
CA GLY A 66 9.76 3.14 -6.93
C GLY A 66 8.49 3.84 -7.42
N ALA A 67 7.69 3.17 -8.23
CA ALA A 67 6.42 3.70 -8.72
C ALA A 67 5.41 3.97 -7.60
N ILE A 68 5.32 3.08 -6.60
CA ILE A 68 4.52 3.32 -5.38
C ILE A 68 5.00 4.60 -4.68
N GLY A 69 6.30 4.77 -4.50
CA GLY A 69 6.88 5.96 -3.87
C GLY A 69 6.53 7.25 -4.61
N VAL A 70 6.54 7.23 -5.95
CA VAL A 70 6.13 8.37 -6.78
C VAL A 70 4.66 8.70 -6.55
N ILE A 71 3.76 7.72 -6.72
CA ILE A 71 2.31 7.96 -6.63
C ILE A 71 1.90 8.38 -5.22
N TYR A 72 2.45 7.71 -4.20
CA TYR A 72 2.17 7.98 -2.80
C TYR A 72 2.48 9.44 -2.40
N ASN A 73 3.53 10.04 -2.98
CA ASN A 73 3.88 11.44 -2.69
C ASN A 73 3.21 12.42 -3.66
N MET A 74 3.10 12.05 -4.94
CA MET A 74 2.58 12.93 -5.98
C MET A 74 1.09 13.21 -5.80
N ILE A 75 0.25 12.18 -5.58
CA ILE A 75 -1.21 12.34 -5.48
C ILE A 75 -1.59 13.31 -4.34
N PRO A 76 -1.11 13.15 -3.09
CA PRO A 76 -1.37 14.13 -2.04
C PRO A 76 -0.82 15.52 -2.35
N SER A 77 0.32 15.62 -3.03
CA SER A 77 0.96 16.91 -3.33
C SER A 77 0.17 17.77 -4.33
N LEU A 78 -0.74 17.16 -5.10
CA LEU A 78 -1.67 17.88 -6.00
C LEU A 78 -2.74 18.69 -5.24
N GLU A 79 -2.91 18.44 -3.94
CA GLU A 79 -3.89 19.11 -3.08
C GLU A 79 -3.78 20.64 -3.12
N TYR A 80 -2.55 21.15 -3.05
CA TYR A 80 -2.31 22.58 -3.04
C TYR A 80 -2.59 23.24 -4.41
N PRO A 81 -1.93 22.85 -5.52
CA PRO A 81 -2.13 23.52 -6.80
C PRO A 81 -3.55 23.34 -7.36
N ILE A 82 -4.16 22.15 -7.23
CA ILE A 82 -5.45 21.86 -7.84
C ILE A 82 -6.60 22.30 -6.91
N PHE A 83 -6.68 21.76 -5.70
CA PHE A 83 -7.85 21.97 -4.86
C PHE A 83 -7.83 23.34 -4.15
N ASN A 84 -6.69 23.79 -3.64
CA ASN A 84 -6.60 25.10 -2.98
C ASN A 84 -6.49 26.27 -3.97
N VAL A 85 -5.57 26.20 -4.93
CA VAL A 85 -5.27 27.37 -5.78
C VAL A 85 -6.19 27.46 -7.00
N TYR A 86 -6.47 26.34 -7.67
CA TYR A 86 -7.23 26.34 -8.93
C TYR A 86 -8.74 26.32 -8.70
N LEU A 87 -9.23 25.37 -7.88
CA LEU A 87 -10.67 25.21 -7.58
C LEU A 87 -11.13 26.01 -6.35
N ASN A 88 -10.19 26.49 -5.52
CA ASN A 88 -10.47 27.24 -4.29
C ASN A 88 -11.48 26.55 -3.37
N MET A 89 -11.29 25.24 -3.18
CA MET A 89 -12.08 24.41 -2.27
C MET A 89 -11.87 24.85 -0.82
N GLU A 90 -12.87 24.60 0.02
CA GLU A 90 -12.75 24.90 1.45
C GLU A 90 -11.76 23.96 2.14
N GLY A 91 -11.08 24.46 3.18
CA GLY A 91 -10.04 23.70 3.87
C GLY A 91 -10.52 22.36 4.43
N TYR A 92 -11.81 22.23 4.79
CA TYR A 92 -12.37 20.96 5.22
C TYR A 92 -12.43 19.93 4.08
N GLN A 93 -12.81 20.33 2.86
CA GLN A 93 -12.91 19.45 1.70
C GLN A 93 -11.53 18.96 1.27
N VAL A 94 -10.56 19.87 1.29
CA VAL A 94 -9.15 19.62 1.02
C VAL A 94 -8.55 18.66 2.05
N SER A 95 -8.84 18.86 3.34
CA SER A 95 -8.38 17.97 4.40
C SER A 95 -8.98 16.56 4.26
N SER A 96 -10.27 16.46 3.90
CA SER A 96 -10.91 15.18 3.61
C SER A 96 -10.23 14.44 2.45
N TYR A 97 -9.84 15.14 1.38
CA TYR A 97 -9.09 14.54 0.27
C TYR A 97 -7.80 13.85 0.74
N LYS A 98 -6.98 14.56 1.54
CA LYS A 98 -5.73 14.02 2.05
C LYS A 98 -5.93 12.73 2.84
N ILE A 99 -6.95 12.71 3.71
CA ILE A 99 -7.28 11.53 4.51
C ILE A 99 -7.74 10.38 3.60
N LEU A 100 -8.59 10.65 2.61
CA LEU A 100 -9.09 9.62 1.68
C LEU A 100 -7.96 8.95 0.88
N VAL A 101 -6.95 9.72 0.45
CA VAL A 101 -5.79 9.18 -0.27
C VAL A 101 -4.91 8.32 0.65
N VAL A 102 -4.65 8.77 1.87
CA VAL A 102 -3.83 8.00 2.84
C VAL A 102 -4.56 6.75 3.32
N LEU A 103 -5.90 6.78 3.40
CA LEU A 103 -6.72 5.65 3.84
C LEU A 103 -6.55 4.41 2.95
N GLY A 104 -6.23 4.58 1.67
CA GLY A 104 -5.87 3.46 0.77
C GLY A 104 -4.73 2.60 1.33
N TRP A 105 -3.72 3.23 1.92
CA TRP A 105 -2.58 2.54 2.53
C TRP A 105 -2.98 1.65 3.72
N SER A 106 -3.98 2.08 4.50
CA SER A 106 -4.50 1.32 5.64
C SER A 106 -5.18 0.02 5.22
N TYR A 107 -5.68 -0.07 3.99
CA TYR A 107 -6.38 -1.25 3.49
C TYR A 107 -5.45 -2.41 3.07
N LYS A 108 -4.13 -2.23 3.17
CA LYS A 108 -3.14 -3.26 2.83
C LYS A 108 -3.37 -4.58 3.56
N VAL A 109 -3.85 -4.54 4.81
CA VAL A 109 -4.14 -5.77 5.59
C VAL A 109 -5.29 -6.55 4.95
N PHE A 110 -6.34 -5.86 4.50
CA PHE A 110 -7.49 -6.49 3.86
C PHE A 110 -7.13 -7.03 2.47
N PHE A 111 -6.39 -6.26 1.66
CA PHE A 111 -5.91 -6.76 0.37
C PHE A 111 -4.93 -7.92 0.52
N GLY A 112 -4.06 -7.88 1.53
CA GLY A 112 -3.19 -9.00 1.89
C GLY A 112 -4.00 -10.28 2.16
N MET A 113 -4.99 -10.19 3.06
CA MET A 113 -5.88 -11.31 3.37
C MET A 113 -6.64 -11.81 2.12
N LEU A 114 -7.17 -10.91 1.28
CA LEU A 114 -7.86 -11.28 0.04
C LEU A 114 -6.93 -12.03 -0.93
N THR A 115 -5.70 -11.53 -1.11
CA THR A 115 -4.72 -12.16 -2.01
C THR A 115 -4.24 -13.52 -1.51
N ASP A 116 -4.23 -13.73 -0.19
CA ASP A 116 -3.82 -15.00 0.41
C ASP A 116 -4.94 -16.05 0.34
N CYS A 117 -6.22 -15.64 0.40
CA CYS A 117 -7.38 -16.53 0.34
C CYS A 117 -7.85 -16.85 -1.10
N PHE A 118 -7.68 -15.93 -2.05
CA PHE A 118 -8.22 -16.07 -3.41
C PHE A 118 -7.10 -16.02 -4.47
N PRO A 119 -6.46 -17.17 -4.79
CA PRO A 119 -5.53 -17.25 -5.90
C PRO A 119 -6.27 -17.07 -7.24
N MET A 120 -5.78 -16.17 -8.09
CA MET A 120 -6.31 -15.98 -9.45
C MET A 120 -5.31 -16.52 -10.47
N PHE A 121 -5.78 -17.41 -11.36
CA PHE A 121 -4.97 -18.05 -12.42
C PHE A 121 -3.74 -18.81 -11.88
N GLY A 122 -3.83 -19.39 -10.69
CA GLY A 122 -2.72 -20.12 -10.06
C GLY A 122 -1.64 -19.24 -9.40
N TYR A 123 -1.73 -17.91 -9.53
CA TYR A 123 -0.83 -16.97 -8.86
C TYR A 123 -1.55 -16.27 -7.70
N ARG A 124 -0.89 -16.17 -6.54
CA ARG A 124 -1.45 -15.51 -5.34
C ARG A 124 -1.26 -14.00 -5.33
N ARG A 125 -0.08 -13.48 -5.70
CA ARG A 125 0.22 -12.03 -5.61
C ARG A 125 0.40 -11.35 -6.96
N LYS A 126 0.98 -12.03 -7.95
CA LYS A 126 1.28 -11.45 -9.27
C LYS A 126 0.03 -10.95 -10.00
N SER A 127 -1.04 -11.76 -10.05
CA SER A 127 -2.30 -11.39 -10.70
C SER A 127 -2.97 -10.17 -10.05
N TRP A 128 -2.96 -10.10 -8.72
CA TRP A 128 -3.55 -9.00 -7.96
C TRP A 128 -2.78 -7.69 -8.13
N ILE A 129 -1.45 -7.75 -8.14
CA ILE A 129 -0.60 -6.60 -8.43
C ILE A 129 -0.94 -6.03 -9.81
N LEU A 130 -1.03 -6.88 -10.85
CA LEU A 130 -1.38 -6.41 -12.19
C LEU A 130 -2.76 -5.76 -12.23
N ILE A 131 -3.76 -6.34 -11.58
CA ILE A 131 -5.11 -5.76 -11.53
C ILE A 131 -5.09 -4.40 -10.85
N GLY A 132 -4.47 -4.29 -9.67
CA GLY A 132 -4.34 -3.02 -8.95
C GLY A 132 -3.68 -1.94 -9.81
N TRP A 133 -2.56 -2.26 -10.47
CA TRP A 133 -1.88 -1.35 -11.37
C TRP A 133 -2.69 -0.97 -12.60
N THR A 134 -3.46 -1.91 -13.19
CA THR A 134 -4.34 -1.57 -14.32
C THR A 134 -5.45 -0.61 -13.91
N VAL A 135 -6.05 -0.81 -12.72
CA VAL A 135 -7.05 0.11 -12.17
C VAL A 135 -6.42 1.49 -11.91
N ALA A 136 -5.23 1.53 -11.29
CA ALA A 136 -4.50 2.78 -11.07
C ALA A 136 -4.16 3.49 -12.39
N MET A 137 -3.68 2.77 -13.40
CA MET A 137 -3.37 3.32 -14.73
C MET A 137 -4.61 3.91 -15.40
N VAL A 138 -5.76 3.23 -15.36
CA VAL A 138 -7.01 3.75 -15.94
C VAL A 138 -7.46 5.01 -15.21
N CYS A 139 -7.45 5.03 -13.88
CA CYS A 139 -7.85 6.21 -13.11
C CYS A 139 -6.90 7.40 -13.35
N LEU A 140 -5.58 7.16 -13.38
CA LEU A 140 -4.58 8.18 -13.69
C LEU A 140 -4.75 8.71 -15.12
N ALA A 141 -5.04 7.84 -16.09
CA ALA A 141 -5.32 8.25 -17.46
C ALA A 141 -6.58 9.12 -17.53
N ILE A 142 -7.67 8.72 -16.86
CA ILE A 142 -8.89 9.54 -16.79
C ILE A 142 -8.58 10.90 -16.18
N MET A 143 -7.79 10.96 -15.10
CA MET A 143 -7.38 12.23 -14.49
C MET A 143 -6.53 13.09 -15.44
N ALA A 144 -5.58 12.49 -16.14
CA ALA A 144 -4.67 13.20 -17.04
C ALA A 144 -5.39 13.77 -18.27
N PHE A 145 -6.43 13.09 -18.77
CA PHE A 145 -7.19 13.52 -19.94
C PHE A 145 -8.53 14.21 -19.61
N SER A 146 -8.87 14.37 -18.33
CA SER A 146 -10.05 15.13 -17.92
C SER A 146 -9.71 16.59 -17.73
N ASP A 147 -10.50 17.47 -18.33
CA ASP A 147 -10.41 18.89 -18.07
C ASP A 147 -10.87 19.21 -16.63
N LEU A 148 -10.13 20.09 -15.96
CA LEU A 148 -10.46 20.62 -14.63
C LEU A 148 -11.60 21.66 -14.67
N GLY A 149 -12.07 22.02 -15.87
CA GLY A 149 -13.08 23.06 -16.08
C GLY A 149 -12.51 24.48 -16.00
N ALA A 150 -13.38 25.49 -15.90
CA ALA A 150 -12.93 26.87 -15.73
C ALA A 150 -12.44 27.10 -14.29
N PRO A 151 -11.29 27.79 -14.10
CA PRO A 151 -10.73 28.04 -12.77
C PRO A 151 -11.67 28.91 -11.93
N PHE A 152 -11.53 28.82 -10.60
CA PHE A 152 -12.33 29.62 -9.67
C PHE A 152 -12.20 31.13 -9.92
N CYS A 153 -10.99 31.60 -10.25
CA CYS A 153 -10.74 32.98 -10.63
C CYS A 153 -10.01 33.02 -11.96
N ASN A 154 -10.65 33.57 -12.99
CA ASN A 154 -10.05 33.65 -14.31
C ASN A 154 -9.09 34.85 -14.40
N ARG A 155 -7.80 34.60 -14.20
CA ARG A 155 -6.75 35.65 -14.25
C ARG A 155 -6.49 36.13 -15.67
N GLU A 156 -6.82 35.33 -16.68
CA GLU A 156 -6.49 35.60 -18.08
C GLU A 156 -7.61 36.33 -18.82
N ALA A 157 -8.86 36.16 -18.40
CA ALA A 157 -10.00 36.79 -19.06
C ALA A 157 -10.00 38.32 -18.96
N ASP A 158 -9.56 38.89 -17.84
CA ASP A 158 -9.54 40.34 -17.63
C ASP A 158 -8.46 40.76 -16.61
N GLU A 159 -7.38 41.39 -17.10
CA GLU A 159 -6.30 41.92 -16.25
C GLU A 159 -6.82 42.90 -15.18
N LYS A 160 -7.89 43.65 -15.49
CA LYS A 160 -8.54 44.59 -14.57
C LYS A 160 -9.10 43.89 -13.33
N TYR A 161 -9.56 42.66 -13.48
CA TYR A 161 -10.21 41.88 -12.44
C TYR A 161 -9.26 40.85 -11.80
N ALA A 162 -8.13 40.52 -12.44
CA ALA A 162 -7.08 39.66 -11.90
C ALA A 162 -6.56 40.11 -10.52
N LYS A 163 -6.56 41.42 -10.23
CA LYS A 163 -6.16 41.99 -8.92
C LYS A 163 -7.07 41.58 -7.74
N TYR A 164 -8.25 41.03 -8.02
CA TYR A 164 -9.17 40.52 -7.01
C TYR A 164 -8.98 39.03 -6.74
N CYS A 165 -8.27 38.29 -7.59
CA CYS A 165 -7.92 36.89 -7.35
C CYS A 165 -7.00 36.79 -6.12
N GLY A 166 -7.51 36.19 -5.04
CA GLY A 166 -6.81 36.06 -3.76
C GLY A 166 -7.29 37.02 -2.66
N LYS A 167 -8.23 37.92 -2.96
CA LYS A 167 -8.95 38.67 -1.92
C LYS A 167 -10.13 37.85 -1.39
N PRO A 168 -10.48 37.96 -0.10
CA PRO A 168 -11.70 37.33 0.42
C PRO A 168 -12.92 37.78 -0.38
N LEU A 169 -13.81 36.85 -0.74
CA LEU A 169 -15.02 37.12 -1.54
C LEU A 169 -15.87 38.25 -0.97
N ALA A 170 -15.87 38.47 0.34
CA ALA A 170 -16.59 39.57 0.98
C ALA A 170 -16.13 40.97 0.54
N LYS A 171 -14.87 41.12 0.09
CA LYS A 171 -14.27 42.42 -0.32
C LYS A 171 -14.28 42.65 -1.84
N VAL A 172 -14.80 41.68 -2.61
CA VAL A 172 -14.87 41.78 -4.07
C VAL A 172 -16.21 42.41 -4.47
N PRO A 173 -16.23 43.43 -5.36
CA PRO A 173 -17.49 43.99 -5.86
C PRO A 173 -18.32 42.93 -6.59
N GLN A 174 -19.65 43.01 -6.49
CA GLN A 174 -20.54 41.98 -7.04
C GLN A 174 -20.40 41.82 -8.57
N GLU A 175 -20.26 42.92 -9.29
CA GLU A 175 -20.02 42.93 -10.74
C GLU A 175 -18.80 42.10 -11.16
N VAL A 176 -17.75 42.08 -10.33
CA VAL A 176 -16.52 41.33 -10.60
C VAL A 176 -16.69 39.85 -10.30
N LYS A 177 -17.54 39.50 -9.32
CA LYS A 177 -17.83 38.11 -8.98
C LYS A 177 -18.56 37.43 -10.13
N ASP A 178 -19.61 38.07 -10.64
CA ASP A 178 -20.46 37.48 -11.66
C ASP A 178 -19.75 37.37 -13.02
N ALA A 179 -18.81 38.29 -13.30
CA ALA A 179 -18.05 38.29 -14.54
C ALA A 179 -16.84 37.34 -14.54
N ASN A 180 -16.14 37.21 -13.41
CA ASN A 180 -14.78 36.64 -13.40
C ASN A 180 -14.51 35.56 -12.34
N PHE A 181 -15.50 35.23 -11.51
CA PHE A 181 -15.41 34.15 -10.53
C PHE A 181 -16.38 33.01 -10.87
N ASN A 182 -15.86 31.78 -10.92
CA ASN A 182 -16.67 30.58 -11.07
C ASN A 182 -16.91 29.94 -9.70
N LEU A 183 -18.07 30.23 -9.08
CA LEU A 183 -18.44 29.67 -7.78
C LEU A 183 -18.70 28.16 -7.80
N TYR A 184 -18.92 27.57 -8.97
CA TYR A 184 -19.15 26.13 -9.16
C TYR A 184 -17.85 25.34 -9.38
N ALA A 185 -16.69 26.01 -9.47
CA ALA A 185 -15.41 25.33 -9.65
C ALA A 185 -15.14 24.24 -8.59
N PRO A 186 -15.42 24.44 -7.28
CA PRO A 186 -15.21 23.41 -6.26
C PRO A 186 -15.92 22.07 -6.53
N ASP A 187 -17.10 22.10 -7.16
CA ASP A 187 -17.92 20.89 -7.40
C ASP A 187 -17.26 19.91 -8.37
N VAL A 188 -16.43 20.43 -9.29
CA VAL A 188 -15.67 19.60 -10.25
C VAL A 188 -14.57 18.80 -9.55
N GLY A 189 -14.08 19.29 -8.41
CA GLY A 189 -13.01 18.66 -7.64
C GLY A 189 -13.37 17.26 -7.13
N ALA A 190 -14.64 17.00 -6.86
CA ALA A 190 -15.11 15.71 -6.34
C ALA A 190 -14.73 14.53 -7.25
N LYS A 191 -14.78 14.70 -8.57
CA LYS A 191 -14.38 13.66 -9.53
C LYS A 191 -12.92 13.25 -9.34
N PHE A 192 -12.03 14.23 -9.20
CA PHE A 192 -10.60 13.99 -9.02
C PHE A 192 -10.30 13.40 -7.65
N ILE A 193 -11.01 13.84 -6.60
CA ILE A 193 -10.90 13.27 -5.25
C ILE A 193 -11.24 11.76 -5.27
N MET A 194 -12.36 11.39 -5.90
CA MET A 194 -12.79 9.99 -5.99
C MET A 194 -11.82 9.14 -6.81
N LEU A 195 -11.33 9.67 -7.94
CA LEU A 195 -10.34 8.96 -8.77
C LEU A 195 -9.02 8.75 -8.02
N SER A 196 -8.51 9.77 -7.33
CA SER A 196 -7.31 9.65 -6.48
C SER A 196 -7.50 8.63 -5.36
N MET A 197 -8.67 8.56 -4.74
CA MET A 197 -8.99 7.53 -3.74
C MET A 197 -8.90 6.12 -4.35
N VAL A 198 -9.45 5.90 -5.55
CA VAL A 198 -9.37 4.60 -6.24
C VAL A 198 -7.92 4.26 -6.64
N VAL A 199 -7.15 5.23 -7.12
CA VAL A 199 -5.70 5.05 -7.37
C VAL A 199 -5.00 4.60 -6.10
N SER A 200 -5.39 5.15 -4.94
CA SER A 200 -4.82 4.83 -3.63
C SER A 200 -5.03 3.38 -3.20
N PHE A 201 -6.10 2.75 -3.66
CA PHE A 201 -6.30 1.31 -3.47
C PHE A 201 -5.58 0.48 -4.53
N GLY A 202 -5.43 1.00 -5.75
CA GLY A 202 -4.83 0.25 -6.87
C GLY A 202 -3.32 0.03 -6.75
N TYR A 203 -2.56 0.96 -6.16
CA TYR A 203 -1.11 0.77 -6.00
C TYR A 203 -0.71 -0.01 -4.73
N VAL A 204 -1.67 -0.33 -3.85
CA VAL A 204 -1.47 -1.02 -2.56
C VAL A 204 -1.61 -2.54 -2.72
#